data_AF-X1HE15-F1
#
_entry.id   AF-X1HE15-F1
#
_cell.length_a   1.000
_cell.length_b   1.000
_cell.length_c   1.000
_cell.angle_alpha   90.00
_cell.angle_beta   90.00
_cell.angle_gamma   90.00
#
_symmetry.space_group_name_H-M   'P 1'
#
loop_
_entity.id
_entity.type
_entity.pdbx_description
1 polymer ?
#
loop_
_entity_poly.entity_id
_entity_poly.type
_entity_poly.pdbx_seq_one_letter_code
_entity_poly.pdbx_strand_id
1 'polypeptide(L)'
;MAFSFTGVAYLLLFFALGFLTYRFFQYWQKSKDTTPKLFLYLTISLTLFALVRTISGLFFANNTQILIKSTILVSFIEGLAAAIVAYLIIHLKFPKISPWLGSI
;
A
#
# COMPACT_ATOMS: atom_id res chain seq x y z
N MET A 1 -19.21 -10.80 20.68
CA MET A 1 -18.44 -10.07 19.65
C MET A 1 -17.74 -11.10 18.79
N ALA A 2 -18.17 -11.29 17.55
CA ALA A 2 -17.47 -12.20 16.63
C ALA A 2 -16.35 -11.40 15.97
N PHE A 3 -15.10 -11.70 16.32
CA PHE A 3 -13.96 -11.15 15.59
C PHE A 3 -13.98 -11.72 14.18
N SER A 4 -13.89 -10.87 13.17
CA SER A 4 -13.74 -11.35 11.81
C SER A 4 -12.33 -11.91 11.64
N PHE A 5 -12.23 -13.21 11.30
CA PHE A 5 -10.96 -13.88 10.99
C PHE A 5 -10.16 -13.11 9.92
N THR A 6 -10.86 -12.45 8.99
CA THR A 6 -10.24 -11.60 7.97
C THR A 6 -9.53 -10.39 8.58
N GLY A 7 -10.11 -9.73 9.59
CA GLY A 7 -9.51 -8.57 10.25
C GLY A 7 -8.20 -8.93 10.96
N VAL A 8 -8.14 -10.11 11.58
CA VAL A 8 -6.92 -10.62 12.22
C VAL A 8 -5.84 -10.97 11.18
N ALA A 9 -6.22 -11.56 10.05
CA ALA A 9 -5.28 -11.83 8.97
C ALA A 9 -4.65 -10.54 8.41
N TYR A 10 -5.46 -9.47 8.22
CA TYR A 10 -4.94 -8.17 7.80
C TYR A 10 -4.06 -7.50 8.85
N LEU A 11 -4.29 -7.75 10.14
CA LEU A 11 -3.42 -7.25 11.21
C LEU A 11 -2.02 -7.86 11.12
N LEU A 12 -1.93 -9.18 10.92
CA LEU A 12 -0.64 -9.86 10.71
C LEU A 12 0.06 -9.35 9.45
N LEU A 13 -0.70 -9.16 8.36
CA LEU A 13 -0.18 -8.57 7.12
C LEU A 13 0.34 -7.14 7.35
N PHE A 14 -0.36 -6.32 8.13
CA PHE A 14 0.05 -4.96 8.46
C PHE A 14 1.42 -4.94 9.15
N PHE A 15 1.66 -5.83 10.12
CA PHE A 15 2.97 -5.91 10.78
C PHE A 15 4.07 -6.39 9.84
N ALA A 16 3.80 -7.41 9.02
CA ALA A 16 4.76 -7.92 8.04
C ALA A 16 5.14 -6.84 7.01
N LEU A 17 4.15 -6.13 6.47
CA LEU A 17 4.36 -5.04 5.53
C LEU A 17 5.00 -3.82 6.20
N GLY A 18 4.63 -3.49 7.43
CA GLY A 18 5.23 -2.39 8.19
C GLY A 18 6.73 -2.59 8.39
N PHE A 19 7.16 -3.82 8.71
CA PHE A 19 8.58 -4.17 8.77
C PHE A 19 9.27 -3.99 7.40
N LEU A 20 8.62 -4.44 6.32
CA LEU A 20 9.15 -4.31 4.97
C LEU A 20 9.26 -2.83 4.53
N THR A 21 8.25 -2.01 4.84
CA THR A 21 8.25 -0.56 4.62
C THR A 21 9.41 0.10 5.35
N TYR A 22 9.63 -0.25 6.62
CA TYR A 22 10.76 0.26 7.38
C TYR A 22 12.11 -0.10 6.74
N ARG A 23 12.25 -1.33 6.25
CA ARG A 23 13.46 -1.78 5.56
C ARG A 23 13.70 -0.99 4.26
N PHE A 24 12.68 -0.80 3.42
CA PHE A 24 12.81 0.02 2.20
C PHE A 24 13.10 1.49 2.50
N PHE A 25 12.57 2.02 3.60
CA PHE A 25 12.88 3.36 4.05
C PHE A 25 14.37 3.51 4.38
N GLN A 26 14.95 2.56 5.11
CA GLN A 26 16.38 2.55 5.39
C GLN A 26 17.22 2.45 4.12
N TYR A 27 16.84 1.60 3.15
CA TYR A 27 17.55 1.50 1.87
C TYR A 27 17.49 2.80 1.08
N TRP A 28 16.30 3.41 0.96
CA TRP A 28 16.14 4.68 0.29
C TRP A 28 16.92 5.80 0.98
N GLN A 29 17.00 5.81 2.32
CA GLN A 29 17.84 6.79 3.03
C GLN A 29 19.33 6.66 2.69
N LYS A 30 19.82 5.43 2.49
CA LYS A 30 21.24 5.17 2.18
C LYS A 30 21.60 5.50 0.74
N SER A 31 20.82 5.03 -0.23
CA SER A 31 21.20 5.16 -1.65
C SER A 31 20.59 6.38 -2.34
N LYS A 32 19.46 6.91 -1.82
CA LYS A 32 18.68 8.01 -2.40
C LYS A 32 18.21 7.76 -3.84
N ASP A 33 18.25 6.52 -4.31
CA ASP A 33 17.83 6.14 -5.65
C ASP A 33 16.31 6.11 -5.82
N THR A 34 15.86 6.22 -7.07
CA THR A 34 14.44 6.17 -7.45
C THR A 34 13.81 4.80 -7.20
N THR A 35 14.52 3.71 -7.46
CA THR A 35 13.99 2.35 -7.29
C THR A 35 13.55 2.02 -5.86
N PRO A 36 14.40 2.16 -4.81
CA PRO A 36 13.98 1.92 -3.43
C PRO A 36 12.91 2.91 -2.97
N LYS A 37 12.87 4.13 -3.52
CA LYS A 37 11.80 5.10 -3.27
C LYS A 37 10.44 4.60 -3.78
N LEU A 38 10.40 4.01 -4.98
CA LEU A 38 9.16 3.45 -5.54
C LEU A 38 8.69 2.22 -4.75
N PHE A 39 9.61 1.32 -4.37
CA PHE A 39 9.28 0.19 -3.50
C PHE A 39 8.78 0.64 -2.12
N LEU A 40 9.36 1.72 -1.57
CA LEU A 40 8.87 2.34 -0.35
C LEU A 40 7.43 2.83 -0.52
N TYR A 41 7.12 3.58 -1.58
CA TYR A 41 5.75 4.06 -1.83
C TYR A 41 4.77 2.92 -2.05
N LEU A 42 5.16 1.86 -2.76
CA LEU A 42 4.33 0.69 -2.93
C LEU A 42 4.00 0.02 -1.58
N THR A 43 5.02 -0.22 -0.77
CA THR A 43 4.83 -0.88 0.53
C THR A 43 4.07 -0.02 1.53
N ILE A 44 4.22 1.31 1.50
CA ILE A 44 3.40 2.24 2.29
C ILE A 44 1.93 2.12 1.90
N SER A 45 1.62 2.13 0.61
CA SER A 45 0.24 1.98 0.11
C SER A 45 -0.38 0.65 0.55
N LEU A 46 0.37 -0.46 0.43
CA LEU A 46 -0.10 -1.78 0.88
C LEU A 46 -0.27 -1.86 2.40
N THR A 47 0.61 -1.21 3.16
CA THR A 47 0.51 -1.13 4.63
C THR A 47 -0.74 -0.34 5.05
N LEU A 48 -1.00 0.80 4.39
CA LEU A 48 -2.22 1.60 4.59
C LEU A 48 -3.48 0.80 4.26
N PHE A 49 -3.47 0.06 3.15
CA PHE A 49 -4.54 -0.86 2.78
C PHE A 49 -4.81 -1.89 3.90
N ALA A 50 -3.77 -2.56 4.39
CA ALA A 50 -3.88 -3.57 5.44
C ALA A 50 -4.41 -2.96 6.74
N LEU A 51 -3.97 -1.75 7.09
CA LEU A 51 -4.45 -1.02 8.27
C LEU A 51 -5.94 -0.72 8.18
N VAL A 52 -6.41 -0.16 7.06
CA VAL A 52 -7.84 0.16 6.86
C VAL A 52 -8.68 -1.11 6.93
N ARG A 53 -8.27 -2.18 6.25
CA ARG A 53 -8.96 -3.47 6.29
C ARG A 53 -9.00 -4.08 7.69
N THR A 54 -7.91 -3.94 8.46
CA THR A 54 -7.84 -4.40 9.84
C THR A 54 -8.84 -3.65 10.72
N ILE A 55 -8.84 -2.32 10.67
CA ILE A 55 -9.75 -1.50 11.48
C ILE A 55 -11.20 -1.81 11.12
N SER A 56 -11.53 -1.85 9.84
CA SER A 56 -12.89 -2.14 9.36
C SER A 56 -13.34 -3.56 9.72
N GLY A 57 -12.46 -4.55 9.58
CA GLY A 57 -12.78 -5.95 9.87
C GLY A 57 -12.85 -6.30 11.35
N LEU A 58 -12.04 -5.66 12.20
CA LEU A 58 -12.04 -5.94 13.65
C LEU A 58 -13.13 -5.16 14.39
N PHE A 59 -13.34 -3.89 14.07
CA PHE A 59 -14.22 -3.00 14.84
C PHE A 59 -15.57 -2.76 14.20
N PHE A 60 -15.69 -2.88 12.87
CA PHE A 60 -16.87 -2.42 12.13
C PHE A 60 -17.51 -3.49 11.24
N ALA A 61 -17.23 -4.77 11.49
CA ALA A 61 -17.74 -5.89 10.69
C ALA A 61 -19.29 -5.94 10.58
N ASN A 62 -20.01 -5.40 11.57
CA ASN A 62 -21.47 -5.36 11.57
C ASN A 62 -22.05 -4.00 11.13
N ASN A 63 -21.21 -3.03 10.77
CA ASN A 63 -21.65 -1.70 10.34
C ASN A 63 -21.48 -1.55 8.83
N THR A 64 -22.56 -1.82 8.09
CA THR A 64 -22.60 -1.77 6.62
C THR A 64 -22.17 -0.41 6.06
N GLN A 65 -22.55 0.70 6.70
CA GLN A 65 -22.19 2.03 6.20
C GLN A 65 -20.68 2.30 6.29
N ILE A 66 -20.03 1.87 7.37
CA ILE A 66 -18.58 2.00 7.54
C ILE A 66 -17.84 1.03 6.61
N LEU A 67 -18.37 -0.17 6.40
CA LEU A 67 -17.83 -1.12 5.44
C LEU A 67 -17.85 -0.61 4.00
N ILE A 68 -18.92 0.07 3.57
CA ILE A 68 -18.99 0.69 2.24
C ILE A 68 -17.92 1.78 2.11
N LYS A 69 -17.84 2.72 3.07
CA LYS A 69 -16.86 3.81 3.05
C LYS A 69 -15.43 3.30 3.05
N SER A 70 -15.13 2.32 3.89
CA SER A 70 -13.79 1.70 3.96
C SER A 70 -13.45 0.92 2.70
N THR A 71 -14.42 0.28 2.05
CA THR A 71 -14.20 -0.39 0.76
C THR A 71 -13.83 0.61 -0.33
N ILE A 72 -14.54 1.74 -0.42
CA ILE A 72 -14.21 2.81 -1.37
C ILE A 72 -12.79 3.34 -1.13
N LEU A 73 -12.45 3.61 0.14
CA LEU A 73 -11.10 4.09 0.52
C LEU A 73 -10.02 3.07 0.15
N VAL A 74 -10.26 1.79 0.41
CA VAL A 74 -9.35 0.71 0.06
C VAL A 74 -9.15 0.61 -1.44
N SER A 75 -10.21 0.64 -2.24
CA SER A 75 -10.10 0.57 -3.71
C SER A 75 -9.32 1.76 -4.28
N PHE A 76 -9.43 2.94 -3.67
CA PHE A 76 -8.60 4.09 -4.03
C PHE A 76 -7.10 3.83 -3.74
N ILE A 77 -6.78 3.29 -2.57
CA ILE A 77 -5.40 2.94 -2.20
C ILE A 77 -4.83 1.84 -3.12
N GLU A 78 -5.62 0.83 -3.46
CA GLU A 78 -5.26 -0.21 -4.42
C GLU A 78 -4.99 0.37 -5.81
N GLY A 79 -5.80 1.33 -6.26
CA GLY A 79 -5.57 2.06 -7.50
C GLY A 79 -4.23 2.81 -7.51
N LEU A 80 -3.89 3.48 -6.41
CA LEU A 80 -2.59 4.13 -6.24
C LEU A 80 -1.43 3.10 -6.25
N ALA A 81 -1.58 1.99 -5.54
CA ALA A 81 -0.60 0.91 -5.54
C ALA A 81 -0.40 0.34 -6.96
N ALA A 82 -1.48 0.10 -7.71
CA ALA A 82 -1.43 -0.38 -9.08
C ALA A 82 -0.72 0.62 -10.01
N ALA A 83 -1.00 1.92 -9.88
CA ALA A 83 -0.30 2.97 -10.63
C ALA A 83 1.21 2.98 -10.33
N ILE A 84 1.60 2.83 -9.06
CA ILE A 84 3.02 2.72 -8.67
C ILE A 84 3.66 1.47 -9.27
N VAL A 85 2.97 0.31 -9.24
CA VAL A 85 3.47 -0.93 -9.87
C VAL A 85 3.65 -0.75 -11.38
N ALA A 86 2.66 -0.18 -12.06
CA ALA A 86 2.75 0.08 -13.50
C ALA A 86 3.96 0.96 -13.83
N TYR A 87 4.16 2.04 -13.07
CA TYR A 87 5.34 2.89 -13.23
C TYR A 87 6.64 2.15 -12.90
N LEU A 88 6.69 1.33 -11.85
CA LEU A 88 7.85 0.54 -11.48
C LEU A 88 8.24 -0.44 -12.59
N ILE A 89 7.27 -1.12 -13.21
CA ILE A 89 7.52 -2.04 -14.34
C ILE A 89 8.14 -1.27 -15.50
N ILE A 90 7.59 -0.11 -15.85
CA ILE A 90 8.12 0.75 -16.92
C ILE A 90 9.54 1.22 -16.56
N HIS A 91 9.76 1.66 -15.33
CA HIS A 91 11.06 2.14 -14.87
C HIS A 91 12.14 1.05 -14.85
N LEU A 92 11.79 -0.19 -14.47
CA LEU A 92 12.72 -1.31 -14.49
C LEU A 92 13.11 -1.72 -15.93
N LYS A 93 12.17 -1.60 -16.89
CA LYS A 93 12.43 -1.89 -18.31
C LYS A 93 13.14 -0.73 -19.02
N PHE A 94 12.82 0.50 -18.64
CA PHE A 94 13.32 1.75 -19.25
C PHE A 94 13.69 2.78 -18.16
N PRO A 95 14.89 2.68 -17.55
CA PRO A 95 15.26 3.45 -16.36
C PRO A 95 15.39 4.97 -16.59
N LYS A 96 15.36 5.44 -17.85
CA LYS A 96 15.49 6.86 -18.23
C LYS A 96 14.16 7.61 -18.36
N ILE A 97 13.01 6.97 -18.17
CA ILE A 97 11.72 7.66 -18.26
C ILE A 97 11.43 8.38 -16.94
N SER A 98 11.60 9.70 -16.96
CA SER A 98 11.21 10.59 -15.85
C SER A 98 9.72 10.42 -15.54
N PRO A 99 9.31 10.39 -14.25
CA PRO A 99 7.89 10.31 -13.87
C PRO A 99 7.07 11.54 -14.31
N TRP A 100 7.71 12.60 -14.79
CA TRP A 100 7.09 13.83 -15.27
C TRP A 100 6.84 13.86 -16.79
N LEU A 101 7.42 12.92 -17.56
CA LEU A 101 7.32 12.87 -19.02
C LEU A 101 6.01 12.18 -19.49
N GLY A 102 4.89 12.67 -18.95
CA GLY A 102 3.53 12.50 -19.48
C GLY A 102 2.83 13.83 -19.76
N SER A 103 3.56 14.95 -19.62
CA SER A 103 3.15 16.30 -20.03
C SER A 103 3.84 16.66 -21.36
N ILE A 104 3.40 16.03 -22.45
CA ILE A 104 3.51 16.59 -23.80
C ILE A 104 2.10 16.69 -24.33
#